data_AF-A0A8T7BLZ2-F1
#
_entry.id   AF-A0A8T7BLZ2-F1
#
_cell.length_a   1.000
_cell.length_b   1.000
_cell.length_c   1.000
_cell.angle_alpha   90.00
_cell.angle_beta   90.00
_cell.angle_gamma   90.00
#
_symmetry.space_group_name_H-M   'P 1'
#
loop_
_entity.id
_entity.type
_entity.pdbx_description
1 polymer ?
#
loop_
_entity_poly.entity_id
_entity_poly.type
_entity_poly.pdbx_seq_one_letter_code
_entity_poly.pdbx_strand_id
1 'polypeptide(L)'
;MSAANKESKMVDNRSKPRRGKIKGRVVDINALLEVQSLLADSPRSRDLLIEHLHKIQDKYGHLSAAHLVALASEMKLAPAEVYEVASFYHHFDVVKENDTAPPALTVRVCESVSCEMAGAVELIDALESSLGGGVRVQRVPCVGRCDKAPVAVVGQYTV
;
A
#
# COMPACT_ATOMS: atom_id res chain seq x y z
N MET A 1 69.82 -37.47 -13.99
CA MET A 1 68.47 -37.94 -14.36
C MET A 1 67.58 -37.82 -13.12
N SER A 2 66.55 -36.98 -13.21
CA SER A 2 65.36 -36.76 -12.35
C SER A 2 65.57 -36.50 -10.84
N ALA A 3 65.43 -35.26 -10.36
CA ALA A 3 64.18 -34.50 -10.09
C ALA A 3 63.29 -35.23 -9.06
N ALA A 4 63.29 -34.86 -7.77
CA ALA A 4 62.73 -33.67 -7.11
C ALA A 4 61.20 -33.72 -6.89
N ASN A 5 60.86 -33.87 -5.60
CA ASN A 5 59.79 -33.23 -4.83
C ASN A 5 58.32 -33.67 -4.87
N LYS A 6 57.80 -33.86 -3.65
CA LYS A 6 56.39 -33.88 -3.21
C LYS A 6 55.70 -32.57 -3.59
N GLU A 7 54.46 -32.62 -4.07
CA GLU A 7 53.49 -31.55 -3.80
C GLU A 7 52.05 -32.05 -3.90
N SER A 8 51.38 -32.07 -2.74
CA SER A 8 49.93 -32.12 -2.59
C SER A 8 49.31 -30.88 -3.19
N LYS A 9 48.25 -30.99 -4.02
CA LYS A 9 47.28 -29.89 -4.14
C LYS A 9 45.84 -30.39 -4.04
N MET A 10 45.31 -30.06 -2.87
CA MET A 10 43.93 -30.05 -2.42
C MET A 10 43.01 -29.38 -3.45
N VAL A 11 41.86 -30.00 -3.69
CA VAL A 11 40.73 -29.44 -4.42
C VAL A 11 40.27 -28.16 -3.72
N ASP A 12 40.33 -27.02 -4.39
CA ASP A 12 39.63 -25.80 -3.95
C ASP A 12 38.72 -25.30 -5.09
N ASN A 13 37.49 -25.84 -5.08
CA ASN A 13 36.42 -25.42 -5.96
C ASN A 13 35.86 -24.09 -5.45
N ARG A 14 36.55 -22.98 -5.75
CA ARG A 14 36.07 -21.63 -5.47
C ARG A 14 34.88 -21.32 -6.37
N SER A 15 33.70 -21.69 -5.87
CA SER A 15 32.41 -21.26 -6.39
C SER A 15 32.39 -19.73 -6.42
N LYS A 16 32.42 -19.17 -7.64
CA LYS A 16 32.20 -17.73 -7.86
C LYS A 16 30.86 -17.34 -7.21
N PRO A 17 30.78 -16.21 -6.47
CA PRO A 17 29.50 -15.76 -5.95
C PRO A 17 28.60 -15.45 -7.13
N ARG A 18 27.50 -16.19 -7.27
CA ARG A 18 26.44 -15.89 -8.23
C ARG A 18 25.81 -14.58 -7.77
N ARG A 19 26.26 -13.45 -8.33
CA ARG A 19 25.49 -12.19 -8.28
C ARG A 19 24.22 -12.43 -9.09
N GLY A 20 23.22 -13.03 -8.43
CA GLY A 20 21.87 -13.08 -8.95
C GLY A 20 21.44 -11.65 -9.18
N LYS A 21 20.95 -11.35 -10.39
CA LYS A 21 20.16 -10.14 -10.64
C LYS A 21 19.13 -10.06 -9.52
N ILE A 22 19.11 -8.98 -8.74
CA ILE A 22 18.07 -8.75 -7.73
C ILE A 22 16.74 -8.85 -8.49
N LYS A 23 15.98 -9.92 -8.25
CA LYS A 23 14.66 -10.11 -8.85
C LYS A 23 13.65 -9.39 -7.97
N GLY A 24 13.22 -8.20 -8.38
CA GLY A 24 12.23 -7.40 -7.66
C GLY A 24 12.36 -5.91 -7.94
N ARG A 25 11.36 -5.14 -7.52
CA ARG A 25 11.46 -3.67 -7.48
C ARG A 25 12.58 -3.28 -6.51
N VAL A 26 13.39 -2.31 -6.92
CA VAL A 26 14.46 -1.76 -6.08
C VAL A 26 13.82 -0.82 -5.06
N VAL A 27 14.33 -0.82 -3.83
CA VAL A 27 13.87 0.10 -2.79
C VAL A 27 14.37 1.51 -3.13
N ASP A 28 13.45 2.45 -3.29
CA ASP A 28 13.76 3.87 -3.37
C ASP A 28 14.14 4.39 -1.98
N ILE A 29 15.30 5.05 -1.89
CA ILE A 29 15.84 5.61 -0.65
C ILE A 29 14.92 6.72 -0.11
N ASN A 30 14.33 7.55 -0.97
CA ASN A 30 13.46 8.63 -0.54
C ASN A 30 12.17 8.07 0.08
N ALA A 31 11.52 7.13 -0.60
CA ALA A 31 10.34 6.44 -0.08
C ALA A 31 10.64 5.69 1.23
N LEU A 32 11.84 5.11 1.37
CA LEU A 32 12.26 4.47 2.61
C LEU A 32 12.37 5.46 3.78
N LEU A 33 13.03 6.60 3.57
CA LEU A 33 13.14 7.65 4.59
C LEU A 33 11.78 8.23 4.98
N GLU A 34 10.90 8.43 4.00
CA GLU A 34 9.52 8.86 4.22
C GLU A 34 8.73 7.87 5.09
N VAL A 35 8.81 6.57 4.79
CA VAL A 35 8.16 5.53 5.58
C VAL A 35 8.75 5.47 6.99
N GLN A 36 10.08 5.51 7.12
CA GLN A 36 10.75 5.49 8.44
C GLN A 36 10.34 6.67 9.31
N SER A 37 10.31 7.88 8.74
CA SER A 37 9.84 9.09 9.42
C SER A 37 8.39 8.97 9.87
N LEU A 38 7.52 8.42 9.01
CA LEU A 38 6.10 8.25 9.30
C LEU A 38 5.83 7.20 10.39
N LEU A 39 6.62 6.11 10.42
CA LEU A 39 6.50 5.07 11.43
C LEU A 39 7.13 5.48 12.77
N ALA A 40 8.14 6.35 12.74
CA ALA A 40 8.87 6.83 13.92
C ALA A 40 9.28 5.65 14.83
N ASP A 41 8.82 5.66 16.09
CA ASP A 41 9.12 4.63 17.10
C ASP A 41 8.13 3.46 17.11
N SER A 42 7.18 3.40 16.17
CA SER A 42 6.17 2.33 16.12
C SER A 42 6.84 0.95 15.94
N PRO A 43 6.36 -0.12 16.60
CA PRO A 43 6.96 -1.43 16.42
C PRO A 43 6.78 -1.94 14.98
N ARG A 44 7.81 -2.64 14.46
CA ARG A 44 7.79 -3.28 13.13
C ARG A 44 7.27 -4.73 13.24
N SER A 45 6.23 -4.94 14.05
CA SER A 45 5.56 -6.25 14.14
C SER A 45 4.69 -6.46 12.91
N ARG A 46 4.59 -7.72 12.46
CA ARG A 46 3.80 -8.09 11.27
C ARG A 46 2.32 -7.75 11.43
N ASP A 47 1.81 -7.87 12.66
CA ASP A 47 0.42 -7.60 13.00
C ASP A 47 0.02 -6.13 12.80
N LEU A 48 1.01 -5.22 12.74
CA LEU A 48 0.79 -3.79 12.49
C LEU A 48 0.88 -3.41 11.01
N LEU A 49 0.99 -4.35 10.09
CA LEU A 49 1.09 -4.05 8.66
C LEU A 49 -0.09 -3.19 8.18
N ILE A 50 -1.32 -3.54 8.55
CA ILE A 50 -2.52 -2.80 8.15
C ILE A 50 -2.50 -1.39 8.73
N GLU A 51 -2.10 -1.23 9.99
CA GLU A 51 -1.96 0.09 10.64
C GLU A 51 -0.93 0.97 9.92
N HIS A 52 0.19 0.39 9.51
CA HIS A 52 1.23 1.11 8.78
C HIS A 52 0.78 1.49 7.36
N LEU A 53 -0.02 0.65 6.70
CA LEU A 53 -0.66 0.98 5.43
C LEU A 53 -1.66 2.14 5.59
N HIS A 54 -2.47 2.14 6.65
CA HIS A 54 -3.35 3.27 6.96
C HIS A 54 -2.57 4.57 7.17
N LYS A 55 -1.47 4.56 7.92
CA LYS A 55 -0.62 5.74 8.10
C LYS A 55 -0.13 6.31 6.77
N ILE A 56 0.37 5.45 5.88
CA ILE A 56 0.86 5.86 4.56
C ILE A 56 -0.29 6.46 3.74
N GLN A 57 -1.43 5.78 3.69
CA GLN A 57 -2.59 6.29 2.96
C GLN A 57 -3.11 7.61 3.52
N ASP A 58 -3.22 7.76 4.83
CA ASP A 58 -3.69 9.00 5.46
C ASP A 58 -2.74 10.16 5.19
N LYS A 59 -1.43 9.88 5.10
CA LYS A 59 -0.40 10.90 4.84
C LYS A 59 -0.34 11.32 3.37
N TYR A 60 -0.43 10.36 2.45
CA TYR A 60 -0.18 10.57 1.01
C TYR A 60 -1.43 10.49 0.13
N GLY A 61 -2.58 10.16 0.71
CA GLY A 61 -3.87 9.97 0.02
C GLY A 61 -3.99 8.67 -0.76
N HIS A 62 -2.91 7.91 -0.92
CA HIS A 62 -2.84 6.65 -1.66
C HIS A 62 -1.57 5.87 -1.28
N LEU A 63 -1.48 4.63 -1.75
CA LEU A 63 -0.33 3.75 -1.59
C LEU A 63 0.43 3.62 -2.91
N SER A 64 1.54 4.35 -3.05
CA SER A 64 2.39 4.21 -4.22
C SER A 64 3.17 2.89 -4.20
N ALA A 65 3.52 2.38 -5.38
CA ALA A 65 4.39 1.20 -5.49
C ALA A 65 5.73 1.38 -4.75
N ALA A 66 6.29 2.59 -4.75
CA ALA A 66 7.52 2.92 -4.04
C ALA A 66 7.35 2.80 -2.51
N HIS A 67 6.25 3.34 -1.96
CA HIS A 67 5.93 3.24 -0.53
C HIS A 67 5.68 1.80 -0.09
N LEU A 68 5.01 0.98 -0.90
CA LEU A 68 4.76 -0.43 -0.59
C LEU A 68 6.07 -1.24 -0.55
N VAL A 69 6.98 -1.01 -1.49
CA VAL A 69 8.30 -1.67 -1.52
C VAL A 69 9.17 -1.19 -0.36
N ALA A 70 9.15 0.11 -0.04
CA ALA A 70 9.82 0.68 1.12
C ALA A 70 9.32 0.08 2.43
N LEU A 71 7.99 -0.01 2.61
CA LEU A 71 7.37 -0.61 3.78
C LEU A 71 7.73 -2.09 3.93
N ALA A 72 7.71 -2.84 2.83
CA ALA A 72 8.13 -4.25 2.83
C ALA A 72 9.60 -4.38 3.29
N SER A 73 10.49 -3.52 2.80
CA SER A 73 11.89 -3.49 3.23
C SER A 73 12.05 -3.15 4.72
N GLU A 74 11.35 -2.12 5.19
CA GLU A 74 11.39 -1.64 6.58
C GLU A 74 10.88 -2.70 7.57
N MET A 75 9.79 -3.40 7.21
CA MET A 75 9.20 -4.45 8.04
C MET A 75 9.83 -5.84 7.82
N LYS A 76 10.80 -5.97 6.91
CA LYS A 76 11.43 -7.24 6.51
C LYS A 76 10.42 -8.27 6.01
N LEU A 77 9.45 -7.81 5.23
CA LEU A 77 8.40 -8.62 4.59
C LEU A 77 8.68 -8.82 3.10
N ALA A 78 8.04 -9.82 2.51
CA ALA A 78 8.06 -9.97 1.05
C ALA A 78 7.23 -8.83 0.41
N PRO A 79 7.72 -8.14 -0.64
CA PRO A 79 6.94 -7.10 -1.31
C PRO A 79 5.60 -7.59 -1.86
N ALA A 80 5.53 -8.87 -2.26
CA ALA A 80 4.29 -9.50 -2.70
C ALA A 80 3.25 -9.57 -1.57
N GLU A 81 3.65 -9.94 -0.36
CA GLU A 81 2.76 -10.05 0.79
C GLU A 81 2.15 -8.67 1.15
N VAL A 82 2.98 -7.63 1.18
CA VAL A 82 2.50 -6.27 1.45
C VAL A 82 1.55 -5.79 0.35
N TYR A 83 1.85 -6.08 -0.91
CA TYR A 83 0.99 -5.74 -2.03
C TYR A 83 -0.34 -6.50 -2.01
N GLU A 84 -0.31 -7.79 -1.69
CA GLU A 84 -1.52 -8.61 -1.54
C GLU A 84 -2.45 -8.03 -0.49
N VAL A 85 -1.94 -7.73 0.71
CA VAL A 85 -2.71 -7.09 1.78
C VAL A 85 -3.26 -5.74 1.31
N ALA A 86 -2.42 -4.88 0.73
CA ALA A 86 -2.85 -3.57 0.25
C ALA A 86 -3.96 -3.66 -0.82
N SER A 87 -3.88 -4.63 -1.73
CA SER A 87 -4.88 -4.82 -2.80
C SER A 87 -6.14 -5.55 -2.35
N PHE A 88 -6.07 -6.31 -1.25
CA PHE A 88 -7.20 -7.08 -0.73
C PHE A 88 -8.23 -6.19 -0.03
N TYR A 89 -7.79 -5.20 0.73
CA TYR A 89 -8.70 -4.29 1.45
C TYR A 89 -9.18 -3.15 0.54
N HIS A 90 -10.50 -3.07 0.34
CA HIS A 90 -11.16 -2.03 -0.46
C HIS A 90 -10.86 -0.59 -0.02
N HIS A 91 -10.43 -0.40 1.22
CA HIS A 91 -10.14 0.93 1.74
C HIS A 91 -8.86 1.53 1.12
N PHE A 92 -7.94 0.69 0.67
CA PHE A 92 -6.64 1.14 0.19
C PHE A 92 -6.63 1.45 -1.31
N ASP A 93 -6.13 2.63 -1.65
CA ASP A 93 -5.92 3.08 -3.02
C ASP A 93 -4.50 2.78 -3.47
N VAL A 94 -4.31 1.64 -4.14
CA VAL A 94 -2.99 1.24 -4.65
C VAL A 94 -2.73 1.85 -6.03
N VAL A 95 -1.66 2.64 -6.16
CA VAL A 95 -1.27 3.32 -7.39
C VAL A 95 0.05 2.75 -7.92
N LYS A 96 0.04 2.27 -9.17
CA LYS A 96 1.24 1.74 -9.83
C LYS A 96 2.05 2.88 -10.45
N GLU A 97 3.29 2.61 -10.85
CA GLU A 97 4.29 3.60 -11.33
C GLU A 97 3.89 4.45 -12.54
N ASN A 98 2.73 4.20 -13.17
CA ASN A 98 2.21 5.01 -14.27
C ASN A 98 0.70 5.32 -14.14
N ASP A 99 0.09 4.98 -13.00
CA ASP A 99 -1.32 5.24 -12.77
C ASP A 99 -1.50 6.66 -12.21
N THR A 100 -2.59 7.32 -12.60
CA THR A 100 -2.94 8.64 -12.07
C THR A 100 -3.35 8.49 -10.61
N ALA A 101 -2.71 9.28 -9.72
CA ALA A 101 -3.09 9.34 -8.32
C ALA A 101 -4.56 9.79 -8.18
N PRO A 102 -5.30 9.29 -7.18
CA PRO A 102 -6.67 9.72 -6.94
C PRO A 102 -6.72 11.21 -6.58
N PRO A 103 -7.87 11.87 -6.81
CA PRO A 103 -8.10 13.23 -6.33
C PRO A 103 -7.82 13.36 -4.83
N ALA A 104 -7.33 14.54 -4.43
CA ALA A 104 -6.89 14.81 -3.05
C ALA A 104 -7.99 14.59 -2.01
N LEU A 105 -9.26 14.74 -2.40
CA LEU A 105 -10.41 14.45 -1.55
C LEU A 105 -11.21 13.28 -2.12
N THR A 106 -11.49 12.29 -1.27
CA THR A 106 -12.41 11.19 -1.60
C THR A 106 -13.60 11.23 -0.65
N VAL A 107 -14.80 11.29 -1.22
CA VAL A 107 -16.09 11.16 -0.52
C VAL A 107 -16.60 9.76 -0.76
N ARG A 108 -16.68 8.96 0.31
CA ARG A 108 -17.13 7.56 0.26
C ARG A 108 -18.58 7.48 0.68
N VAL A 109 -19.48 7.12 -0.23
CA VAL A 109 -20.92 7.02 0.06
C VAL A 109 -21.32 5.56 0.23
N CYS A 110 -21.97 5.24 1.36
CA CYS A 110 -22.46 3.90 1.62
C CYS A 110 -23.62 3.56 0.67
N GLU A 111 -23.48 2.48 -0.11
CA GLU A 111 -24.52 2.02 -1.05
C GLU A 111 -25.22 0.73 -0.60
N SER A 112 -25.03 0.31 0.66
CA SER A 112 -25.75 -0.85 1.20
C SER A 112 -27.25 -0.56 1.38
N VAL A 113 -28.05 -1.63 1.48
CA VAL A 113 -29.53 -1.61 1.47
C VAL A 113 -30.15 -0.47 2.29
N SER A 114 -29.75 -0.26 3.55
CA SER A 114 -30.32 0.80 4.38
C SER A 114 -30.08 2.20 3.83
N CYS A 115 -28.90 2.46 3.25
CA CYS A 115 -28.57 3.74 2.64
C CYS A 115 -29.21 3.88 1.26
N GLU A 116 -29.27 2.81 0.47
CA GLU A 116 -29.99 2.79 -0.81
C GLU A 116 -31.47 3.17 -0.61
N MET A 117 -32.16 2.52 0.34
CA MET A 117 -33.55 2.84 0.70
C MET A 117 -33.74 4.27 1.24
N ALA A 118 -32.69 4.87 1.79
CA ALA A 118 -32.69 6.23 2.34
C ALA A 118 -32.25 7.30 1.31
N GLY A 119 -32.02 6.91 0.05
CA GLY A 119 -31.70 7.84 -1.03
C GLY A 119 -30.20 8.02 -1.31
N ALA A 120 -29.38 6.97 -1.08
CA ALA A 120 -27.95 7.05 -1.35
C ALA A 120 -27.61 7.26 -2.83
N VAL A 121 -28.43 6.74 -3.75
CA VAL A 121 -28.21 6.91 -5.20
C VAL A 121 -28.35 8.38 -5.58
N GLU A 122 -29.41 9.04 -5.11
CA GLU A 122 -29.65 10.46 -5.31
C GLU A 122 -28.55 11.32 -4.68
N LEU A 123 -28.05 10.91 -3.50
CA LEU A 123 -26.92 11.57 -2.85
C LEU A 123 -25.64 11.46 -3.70
N ILE A 124 -25.33 10.27 -4.22
CA ILE A 124 -24.17 10.05 -5.09
C ILE A 124 -24.27 10.93 -6.34
N ASP A 125 -25.39 10.89 -7.04
CA ASP A 125 -25.58 11.64 -8.29
C ASP A 125 -25.50 13.15 -8.05
N ALA A 126 -26.08 13.64 -6.94
CA ALA A 126 -25.99 15.03 -6.53
C ALA A 126 -24.54 15.44 -6.22
N LEU A 127 -23.79 14.59 -5.52
CA LEU A 127 -22.38 14.83 -5.21
C LEU A 127 -21.52 14.82 -6.48
N GLU A 128 -21.70 13.86 -7.37
CA GLU A 128 -20.97 13.78 -8.64
C GLU A 128 -21.25 14.98 -9.56
N SER A 129 -22.50 15.48 -9.55
CA SER A 129 -22.88 16.65 -10.35
C SER A 129 -22.40 17.97 -9.73
N SER A 130 -22.34 18.05 -8.40
CA SER A 130 -22.00 19.29 -7.68
C SER A 130 -20.51 19.44 -7.40
N LEU A 131 -19.81 18.33 -7.22
CA LEU A 131 -18.38 18.31 -6.92
C LEU A 131 -17.60 18.13 -8.22
N GLY A 132 -16.80 19.14 -8.58
CA GLY A 132 -15.95 19.09 -9.78
C GLY A 132 -14.78 18.09 -9.67
N GLY A 133 -13.94 18.03 -10.70
CA GLY A 133 -12.85 17.03 -10.85
C GLY A 133 -11.74 17.03 -9.79
N GLY A 134 -11.83 17.87 -8.76
CA GLY A 134 -10.95 17.85 -7.58
C GLY A 134 -11.39 16.88 -6.48
N VAL A 135 -12.58 16.28 -6.59
CA VAL A 135 -13.13 15.34 -5.60
C VAL A 135 -13.53 14.04 -6.28
N ARG A 136 -13.14 12.92 -5.68
CA ARG A 136 -13.59 11.58 -6.07
C ARG A 136 -14.77 11.17 -5.23
N VAL A 137 -15.93 10.94 -5.83
CA VAL A 137 -17.05 10.26 -5.18
C VAL A 137 -16.85 8.76 -5.40
N GLN A 138 -16.85 7.99 -4.31
CA GLN A 138 -16.62 6.54 -4.33
C GLN A 138 -17.79 5.86 -3.64
N ARG A 139 -18.39 4.90 -4.31
CA ARG A 139 -19.38 4.00 -3.73
C ARG A 139 -18.68 2.96 -2.86
N VAL A 140 -19.15 2.75 -1.62
CA VAL A 140 -18.52 1.84 -0.65
C VAL A 140 -19.51 0.91 0.04
N PRO A 141 -19.04 -0.26 0.54
CA PRO A 141 -19.82 -1.14 1.39
C PRO A 141 -20.29 -0.47 2.69
N CYS A 142 -21.15 -1.19 3.43
CA CYS A 142 -21.75 -0.71 4.67
C CYS A 142 -20.72 -0.15 5.66
N VAL A 143 -20.96 1.07 6.13
CA VAL A 143 -20.12 1.77 7.12
C VAL A 143 -20.65 1.64 8.56
N GLY A 144 -21.71 0.85 8.78
CA GLY A 144 -22.24 0.55 10.11
C GLY A 144 -22.98 1.72 10.80
N ARG A 145 -23.53 2.66 10.02
CA ARG A 145 -24.25 3.86 10.51
C ARG A 145 -25.69 3.91 10.02
N CYS A 146 -26.36 2.76 10.03
CA CYS A 146 -27.70 2.62 9.46
C CYS A 146 -28.75 3.47 10.17
N ASP A 147 -28.54 3.85 11.43
CA ASP A 147 -29.39 4.75 12.21
C ASP A 147 -29.44 6.19 11.65
N LYS A 148 -28.45 6.56 10.83
CA LYS A 148 -28.32 7.89 10.20
C LYS A 148 -28.29 7.81 8.68
N ALA A 149 -28.79 6.73 8.09
CA ALA A 149 -28.83 6.59 6.64
C ALA A 149 -29.56 7.77 5.95
N PRO A 150 -29.11 8.23 4.76
CA PRO A 150 -27.89 7.81 4.04
C PRO A 150 -26.62 8.42 4.64
N VAL A 151 -25.48 7.74 4.51
CA VAL A 151 -24.21 8.15 5.13
C VAL A 151 -23.09 8.27 4.12
N ALA A 152 -22.27 9.31 4.28
CA ALA A 152 -21.01 9.47 3.57
C ALA A 152 -19.83 9.62 4.53
N VAL A 153 -18.62 9.32 4.05
CA VAL A 153 -17.36 9.45 4.78
C VAL A 153 -16.41 10.31 3.96
N VAL A 154 -16.05 11.47 4.49
CA VAL A 154 -15.13 12.43 3.88
C VAL A 154 -13.80 12.36 4.62
N GLY A 155 -12.79 11.73 4.01
CA GLY A 155 -11.55 11.41 4.71
C GLY A 155 -11.81 10.50 5.93
N GLN A 156 -11.61 11.03 7.14
CA GLN A 156 -11.88 10.34 8.41
C GLN A 156 -13.21 10.77 9.08
N TYR A 157 -13.95 11.71 8.48
CA TYR A 157 -15.16 12.27 9.05
C TYR A 157 -16.41 11.62 8.44
N THR A 158 -17.28 11.07 9.28
CA THR A 158 -18.58 10.55 8.86
C THR A 158 -19.62 11.67 8.89
N VAL A 159 -20.38 11.83 7.81
CA VAL A 159 -21.42 12.85 7.62
C VAL A 159 -22.74 12.24 7.17
#